data_AF-A0A3N5MXI4-F1
#
_entry.id   AF-A0A3N5MXI4-F1
#
_cell.length_a   1.000
_cell.length_b   1.000
_cell.length_c   1.000
_cell.angle_alpha   90.00
_cell.angle_beta   90.00
_cell.angle_gamma   90.00
#
_symmetry.space_group_name_H-M   'P 1'
#
loop_
_entity.id
_entity.type
_entity.pdbx_description
1 polymer ?
#
loop_
_entity_poly.entity_id
_entity_poly.type
_entity_poly.pdbx_seq_one_letter_code
_entity_poly.pdbx_strand_id
1 'polypeptide(L)'
;MTVNNTTSQAELAYGNGIATAFPFAFEAMAPEQVGVMVNGVVTPNSHTVTLNAGGAGGTVTFASPPASGAEVLSFSYPSFLQQVSFTNAGKFLPETHDAVADLGSIRDIYLLGRIGEALRGPPGSPIPALPPGDGVVVIEDGVPTLVPEDEFAQGAPGTPGGNVMAIGLFTAAAGLTIAVGTDIVQTSGYSVAGKGHAIYLADAVVDAAYVTANPREAFRTVNGRGFRISMQQQVNVLMFGAVANNVADDLPAFEAMLKAVKNQAVTTGDETNIYYRAVPPCHVPAGLYYLSNTLELQDASYHLIGAGFAAQNGGNPTVLRFAAGVTGIRVHSIDTLGEDSKPAGISAIGSQIENIKLNTDGAAGSTTADGFRIRAMTFLINCS
;
A
#
# COMPACT_ATOMS: atom_id res chain seq x y z
N MET A 1 43.12 1.49 39.29
CA MET A 1 42.69 0.67 38.14
C MET A 1 42.64 1.65 36.97
N THR A 2 42.27 1.29 35.75
CA THR A 2 42.06 2.33 34.72
C THR A 2 40.92 1.90 33.84
N VAL A 3 39.82 2.64 33.95
CA VAL A 3 38.62 2.36 33.17
C VAL A 3 38.88 2.58 31.69
N ASN A 4 38.90 1.49 30.92
CA ASN A 4 39.39 1.50 29.53
C ASN A 4 38.33 1.12 28.48
N ASN A 5 37.10 0.84 28.91
CA ASN A 5 35.98 0.56 28.03
C ASN A 5 34.75 1.39 28.45
N THR A 6 33.82 1.56 27.52
CA THR A 6 32.57 2.31 27.71
C THR A 6 31.35 1.41 27.74
N THR A 7 31.56 0.10 27.90
CA THR A 7 30.49 -0.89 27.85
C THR A 7 29.86 -1.00 29.23
N SER A 8 28.53 -0.89 29.33
CA SER A 8 27.79 -1.01 30.59
C SER A 8 27.10 -2.36 30.78
N GLN A 9 27.10 -3.22 29.76
CA GLN A 9 26.43 -4.53 29.77
C GLN A 9 27.11 -5.55 28.87
N ALA A 10 26.96 -6.83 29.19
CA ALA A 10 27.39 -7.92 28.32
C ALA A 10 26.43 -8.10 27.13
N GLU A 11 26.89 -8.82 26.10
CA GLU A 11 25.99 -9.33 25.06
C GLU A 11 24.97 -10.30 25.70
N LEU A 12 23.74 -10.28 25.18
CA LEU A 12 22.68 -11.17 25.65
C LEU A 12 23.07 -12.62 25.37
N ALA A 13 23.18 -13.43 26.42
CA ALA A 13 23.51 -14.84 26.32
C ALA A 13 22.25 -15.70 26.50
N TYR A 14 22.26 -16.90 25.91
CA TYR A 14 21.15 -17.85 26.02
C TYR A 14 21.61 -19.11 26.76
N GLY A 15 20.85 -19.49 27.78
CA GLY A 15 21.01 -20.75 28.49
C GLY A 15 20.80 -21.93 27.54
N ASN A 16 21.62 -22.97 27.71
CA ASN A 16 21.50 -24.25 26.98
C ASN A 16 21.16 -25.42 27.92
N GLY A 17 20.84 -25.14 29.19
CA GLY A 17 20.60 -26.18 30.21
C GLY A 17 21.86 -26.87 30.73
N ILE A 18 23.06 -26.46 30.31
CA ILE A 18 24.33 -27.11 30.67
C ILE A 18 25.37 -26.09 31.18
N ALA A 19 25.55 -24.96 30.49
CA ALA A 19 26.52 -23.95 30.85
C ALA A 19 26.09 -23.18 32.10
N THR A 20 27.02 -23.04 33.05
CA THR A 20 26.81 -22.28 34.29
C THR A 20 27.60 -20.98 34.33
N ALA A 21 28.60 -20.81 33.46
CA ALA A 21 29.52 -19.68 33.46
C ALA A 21 29.28 -18.78 32.24
N PHE A 22 29.05 -17.50 32.49
CA PHE A 22 28.78 -16.47 31.49
C PHE A 22 29.77 -15.33 31.65
N PRO A 23 30.71 -15.13 30.71
CA PRO A 23 31.70 -14.07 30.80
C PRO A 23 31.09 -12.70 30.46
N PHE A 24 31.65 -11.65 31.02
CA PHE A 24 31.37 -10.26 30.66
C PHE A 24 32.68 -9.47 30.53
N ALA A 25 32.65 -8.38 29.77
CA ALA A 25 33.82 -7.57 29.46
C ALA A 25 33.83 -6.17 30.11
N PHE A 26 32.68 -5.70 30.63
CA PHE A 26 32.60 -4.38 31.26
C PHE A 26 33.33 -4.33 32.60
N GLU A 27 33.66 -3.12 33.05
CA GLU A 27 34.45 -2.90 34.26
C GLU A 27 33.58 -2.75 35.52
N ALA A 28 34.01 -3.39 36.60
CA ALA A 28 33.37 -3.34 37.92
C ALA A 28 34.45 -3.33 39.01
N MET A 29 34.28 -2.52 40.06
CA MET A 29 35.26 -2.42 41.16
C MET A 29 35.14 -3.58 42.15
N ALA A 30 33.95 -4.17 42.26
CA ALA A 30 33.65 -5.25 43.18
C ALA A 30 32.56 -6.17 42.59
N PRO A 31 32.55 -7.47 42.95
CA PRO A 31 31.53 -8.42 42.50
C PRO A 31 30.08 -7.96 42.73
N GLU A 32 29.83 -7.24 43.83
CA GLU A 32 28.49 -6.75 44.22
C GLU A 32 27.99 -5.63 43.31
N GLN A 33 28.85 -5.08 42.46
CA GLN A 33 28.50 -4.03 41.49
C GLN A 33 28.14 -4.60 40.11
N VAL A 34 27.89 -5.90 40.03
CA VAL A 34 27.44 -6.58 38.81
C VAL A 34 26.01 -7.05 39.04
N GLY A 35 25.09 -6.54 38.23
CA GLY A 35 23.71 -7.00 38.18
C GLY A 35 23.54 -8.13 37.17
N VAL A 36 22.61 -9.05 37.45
CA VAL A 36 22.26 -10.15 36.54
C VAL A 36 20.75 -10.25 36.42
N MET A 37 20.27 -10.30 35.17
CA MET A 37 18.89 -10.59 34.83
C MET A 37 18.80 -11.96 34.15
N VAL A 38 17.76 -12.71 34.52
CA VAL A 38 17.35 -13.92 33.81
C VAL A 38 15.90 -13.75 33.34
N ASN A 39 15.66 -13.87 32.04
CA ASN A 39 14.34 -13.61 31.42
C ASN A 39 13.73 -12.26 31.86
N GLY A 40 14.53 -11.18 31.83
CA GLY A 40 14.10 -9.84 32.22
C GLY A 40 13.91 -9.61 33.73
N VAL A 41 14.09 -10.64 34.57
CA VAL A 41 13.96 -10.51 36.03
C VAL A 41 15.34 -10.41 36.68
N VAL A 42 15.56 -9.36 37.47
CA VAL A 42 16.78 -9.25 38.29
C VAL A 42 16.80 -10.38 39.31
N THR A 43 17.84 -11.21 39.28
CA THR A 43 17.96 -12.37 40.17
C THR A 43 19.04 -12.16 41.23
N PRO A 44 18.74 -11.54 42.39
CA PRO A 44 19.72 -11.39 43.45
C PRO A 44 20.07 -12.76 44.04
N ASN A 45 21.36 -13.01 44.29
CA ASN A 45 21.89 -14.18 45.01
C ASN A 45 21.74 -15.56 44.32
N SER A 46 21.33 -15.63 43.05
CA SER A 46 21.27 -16.90 42.27
C SER A 46 22.60 -17.30 41.63
N HIS A 47 23.60 -16.44 41.74
CA HIS A 47 24.86 -16.50 41.01
C HIS A 47 26.00 -15.93 41.85
N THR A 48 27.22 -16.31 41.50
CA THR A 48 28.45 -15.71 42.02
C THR A 48 29.16 -14.97 40.90
N VAL A 49 29.82 -13.87 41.25
CA VAL A 49 30.58 -13.05 40.29
C VAL A 49 32.05 -13.13 40.64
N THR A 50 32.87 -13.51 39.67
CA THR A 50 34.33 -13.51 39.80
C THR A 50 34.90 -12.50 38.81
N LEU A 51 35.60 -11.49 39.32
CA LEU A 51 36.27 -10.49 38.47
C LEU A 51 37.62 -11.03 37.97
N ASN A 52 38.01 -10.61 36.77
CA ASN A 52 39.32 -10.97 36.22
C ASN A 52 40.44 -10.34 37.06
N ALA A 53 41.51 -11.11 37.28
CA ALA A 53 42.72 -10.58 37.91
C ALA A 53 43.41 -9.58 36.97
N GLY A 54 43.56 -8.33 37.40
CA GLY A 54 44.24 -7.28 36.62
C GLY A 54 43.31 -6.31 35.88
N GLY A 55 41.99 -6.39 36.08
CA GLY A 55 41.02 -5.42 35.57
C GLY A 55 40.12 -5.97 34.46
N ALA A 56 39.13 -5.13 34.06
CA ALA A 56 38.04 -5.32 33.10
C ALA A 56 37.44 -6.74 32.95
N GLY A 57 36.12 -6.83 33.14
CA GLY A 57 35.37 -8.06 32.93
C GLY A 57 35.45 -9.06 34.08
N GLY A 58 34.81 -10.20 33.84
CA GLY A 58 34.69 -11.27 34.82
C GLY A 58 33.77 -12.36 34.31
N THR A 59 33.36 -13.24 35.21
CA THR A 59 32.45 -14.34 34.92
C THR A 59 31.37 -14.41 35.98
N VAL A 60 30.13 -14.43 35.52
CA VAL A 60 28.95 -14.78 36.33
C VAL A 60 28.79 -16.29 36.30
N THR A 61 28.73 -16.93 37.47
CA THR A 61 28.56 -18.37 37.60
C THR A 61 27.27 -18.71 38.35
N PHE A 62 26.39 -19.49 37.74
CA PHE A 62 25.16 -19.98 38.37
C PHE A 62 25.39 -21.31 39.10
N ALA A 63 24.71 -21.52 40.23
CA ALA A 63 24.76 -22.78 40.95
C ALA A 63 24.09 -23.94 40.19
N SER A 64 23.10 -23.61 39.36
CA SER A 64 22.41 -24.52 38.43
C SER A 64 22.35 -23.87 37.05
N PRO A 65 22.56 -24.62 35.96
CA PRO A 65 22.57 -24.03 34.62
C PRO A 65 21.20 -23.41 34.29
N PRO A 66 21.14 -22.20 33.72
CA PRO A 66 19.91 -21.62 33.21
C PRO A 66 19.25 -22.56 32.19
N ALA A 67 17.92 -22.64 32.21
CA ALA A 67 17.15 -23.48 31.31
C ALA A 67 17.45 -23.18 29.83
N SER A 68 17.23 -24.16 28.95
CA SER A 68 17.43 -23.94 27.52
C SER A 68 16.51 -22.83 27.01
N GLY A 69 17.09 -21.83 26.34
CA GLY A 69 16.39 -20.65 25.86
C GLY A 69 16.21 -19.53 26.88
N ALA A 70 16.65 -19.71 28.14
CA ALA A 70 16.60 -18.64 29.12
C ALA A 70 17.60 -17.53 28.76
N GLU A 71 17.14 -16.29 28.73
CA GLU A 71 17.95 -15.11 28.47
C GLU A 71 18.75 -14.73 29.71
N VAL A 72 20.05 -14.52 29.57
CA VAL A 72 20.96 -14.12 30.63
C VAL A 72 21.67 -12.84 30.24
N LEU A 73 21.45 -11.78 31.00
CA LEU A 73 22.09 -10.48 30.81
C LEU A 73 22.85 -10.08 32.08
N SER A 74 24.14 -9.80 31.93
CA SER A 74 24.97 -9.21 32.99
C SER A 74 25.18 -7.73 32.69
N PHE A 75 25.03 -6.87 33.68
CA PHE A 75 25.14 -5.42 33.52
C PHE A 75 25.83 -4.75 34.71
N SER A 76 26.42 -3.59 34.47
CA SER A 76 27.06 -2.78 35.51
C SER A 76 26.01 -2.22 36.46
N TYR A 77 26.24 -2.33 37.76
CA TYR A 77 25.35 -1.84 38.81
C TYR A 77 26.17 -1.18 39.94
N PRO A 78 26.86 -0.05 39.66
CA PRO A 78 27.74 0.58 40.63
C PRO A 78 26.95 1.23 41.77
N SER A 79 27.53 1.23 42.97
CA SER A 79 27.00 2.03 44.08
C SER A 79 27.18 3.51 43.77
N PHE A 80 26.15 4.33 44.01
CA PHE A 80 26.22 5.79 43.90
C PHE A 80 26.74 6.48 45.18
N LEU A 81 26.92 5.73 46.27
CA LEU A 81 27.45 6.27 47.51
C LEU A 81 28.97 6.37 47.45
N GLN A 82 29.52 7.52 47.83
CA GLN A 82 30.96 7.65 48.04
C GLN A 82 31.32 7.00 49.38
N GLN A 83 32.08 5.90 49.33
CA GLN A 83 32.50 5.16 50.54
C GLN A 83 33.85 5.64 51.08
N VAL A 84 34.54 6.50 50.34
CA VAL A 84 35.85 7.04 50.70
C VAL A 84 35.69 8.40 51.36
N SER A 85 36.21 8.55 52.58
CA SER A 85 36.32 9.83 53.28
C SER A 85 37.77 10.26 53.33
N PHE A 86 38.05 11.46 52.82
CA PHE A 86 39.38 12.07 52.95
C PHE A 86 39.52 12.77 54.29
N THR A 87 40.62 12.55 54.99
CA THR A 87 40.97 13.31 56.20
C THR A 87 41.68 14.60 55.82
N ASN A 88 41.30 15.72 56.44
CA ASN A 88 42.00 16.99 56.23
C ASN A 88 43.48 16.88 56.66
N ALA A 89 44.39 17.40 55.83
CA ALA A 89 45.85 17.33 56.02
C ALA A 89 46.45 15.90 56.10
N GLY A 90 45.74 14.87 55.61
CA GLY A 90 46.27 13.52 55.47
C GLY A 90 47.30 13.37 54.34
N LYS A 91 48.07 12.26 54.36
CA LYS A 91 48.99 11.91 53.28
C LYS A 91 48.20 11.65 51.97
N PHE A 92 48.68 12.17 50.84
CA PHE A 92 48.13 11.84 49.53
C PHE A 92 48.40 10.36 49.21
N LEU A 93 47.32 9.59 49.06
CA LEU A 93 47.35 8.18 48.66
C LEU A 93 46.82 8.08 47.22
N PRO A 94 47.69 7.93 46.21
CA PRO A 94 47.27 7.86 44.80
C PRO A 94 46.20 6.80 44.57
N GLU A 95 46.37 5.59 45.12
CA GLU A 95 45.41 4.48 44.98
C GLU A 95 43.99 4.83 45.45
N THR A 96 43.87 5.62 46.51
CA THR A 96 42.56 6.06 47.03
C THR A 96 41.90 7.08 46.11
N HIS A 97 42.69 7.95 45.49
CA HIS A 97 42.17 8.95 44.55
C HIS A 97 41.79 8.29 43.23
N ASP A 98 42.63 7.39 42.72
CA ASP A 98 42.37 6.61 41.51
C ASP A 98 41.10 5.76 41.69
N ALA A 99 40.92 5.08 42.82
CA ALA A 99 39.70 4.31 43.08
C ALA A 99 38.41 5.16 43.08
N VAL A 100 38.48 6.41 43.54
CA VAL A 100 37.34 7.35 43.49
C VAL A 100 37.09 7.82 42.06
N ALA A 101 38.14 8.11 41.29
CA ALA A 101 38.03 8.52 39.89
C ALA A 101 37.52 7.39 38.99
N ASP A 102 38.02 6.17 39.19
CA ASP A 102 37.58 4.96 38.50
C ASP A 102 36.10 4.69 38.79
N LEU A 103 35.67 4.75 40.06
CA LEU A 103 34.27 4.59 40.44
C LEU A 103 33.37 5.68 39.84
N GLY A 104 33.84 6.92 39.76
CA GLY A 104 33.14 8.00 39.06
C GLY A 104 32.92 7.68 37.59
N SER A 105 33.97 7.20 36.91
CA SER A 105 33.92 6.84 35.49
C SER A 105 32.95 5.68 35.23
N ILE A 106 32.93 4.66 36.10
CA ILE A 106 32.00 3.53 35.99
C ILE A 106 30.54 3.98 36.18
N ARG A 107 30.27 4.93 37.10
CA ARG A 107 28.92 5.50 37.27
C ARG A 107 28.47 6.26 36.04
N ASP A 108 29.35 7.03 35.43
CA ASP A 108 29.04 7.78 34.21
C ASP A 108 28.73 6.84 33.04
N ILE A 109 29.50 5.76 32.88
CA ILE A 109 29.23 4.72 31.88
C ILE A 109 27.87 4.04 32.13
N TYR A 110 27.58 3.70 33.39
CA TYR A 110 26.28 3.13 33.77
C TYR A 110 25.13 4.10 33.43
N LEU A 111 25.24 5.38 33.80
CA LEU A 111 24.24 6.39 33.48
C LEU A 111 24.07 6.58 31.98
N LEU A 112 25.17 6.61 31.22
CA LEU A 112 25.14 6.71 29.75
C LEU A 112 24.38 5.54 29.14
N GLY A 113 24.60 4.31 29.64
CA GLY A 113 23.84 3.12 29.23
C GLY A 113 22.35 3.28 29.50
N ARG A 114 21.97 3.67 30.73
CA ARG A 114 20.56 3.87 31.11
C ARG A 114 19.88 4.98 30.31
N ILE A 115 20.59 6.06 29.99
CA ILE A 115 20.08 7.14 29.13
C ILE A 115 20.01 6.68 27.66
N GLY A 116 20.88 5.76 27.24
CA GLY A 116 20.81 5.06 25.94
C GLY A 116 19.54 4.26 25.77
N GLU A 117 19.07 3.61 26.83
CA GLU A 117 17.85 2.79 26.87
C GLU A 117 16.57 3.60 27.11
N ALA A 118 16.69 4.82 27.63
CA ALA A 118 15.54 5.66 27.94
C ALA A 118 14.89 6.25 26.68
N LEU A 119 13.56 6.38 26.69
CA LEU A 119 12.82 7.15 25.69
C LEU A 119 13.25 8.63 25.77
N ARG A 120 13.79 9.16 24.66
CA ARG A 120 14.25 10.55 24.58
C ARG A 120 13.23 11.41 23.84
N GLY A 121 12.86 12.54 24.43
CA GLY A 121 12.01 13.56 23.81
C GLY A 121 12.66 14.95 23.85
N PRO A 122 12.22 15.89 23.00
CA PRO A 122 12.68 17.27 23.06
C PRO A 122 12.34 17.90 24.43
N PRO A 123 13.19 18.79 24.97
CA PRO A 123 12.86 19.53 26.18
C PRO A 123 11.50 20.23 26.07
N GLY A 124 10.61 20.01 27.03
CA GLY A 124 9.27 20.60 27.06
C GLY A 124 8.18 19.85 26.28
N SER A 125 8.52 18.76 25.60
CA SER A 125 7.51 17.90 24.97
C SER A 125 6.93 16.92 26.00
N PRO A 126 5.60 16.75 26.08
CA PRO A 126 5.02 15.71 26.92
C PRO A 126 5.43 14.34 26.38
N ILE A 127 5.97 13.49 27.25
CA ILE A 127 6.20 12.08 26.94
C ILE A 127 4.83 11.39 27.00
N PRO A 128 4.37 10.72 25.92
CA PRO A 128 3.11 10.00 25.95
C PRO A 128 3.10 8.98 27.09
N ALA A 129 1.95 8.81 27.76
CA ALA A 129 1.80 7.78 28.76
C ALA A 129 2.05 6.41 28.11
N LEU A 130 3.01 5.65 28.66
CA LEU A 130 3.25 4.28 28.21
C LEU A 130 2.01 3.44 28.57
N PRO A 131 1.47 2.64 27.63
CA PRO A 131 0.39 1.74 27.94
C PRO A 131 0.90 0.67 28.93
N PRO A 132 0.03 0.12 29.79
CA PRO A 132 0.38 -1.04 30.58
C PRO A 132 0.52 -2.27 29.67
N GLY A 133 1.75 -2.65 29.30
CA GLY A 133 2.04 -3.86 28.52
C GLY A 133 3.32 -3.77 27.66
N ASP A 134 3.79 -4.94 27.19
CA ASP A 134 4.98 -5.15 26.35
C ASP A 134 4.81 -4.55 24.93
N GLY A 135 4.89 -3.23 24.81
CA GLY A 135 4.84 -2.52 23.52
C GLY A 135 6.16 -1.84 23.19
N VAL A 136 6.61 -1.95 21.93
CA VAL A 136 7.78 -1.23 21.41
C VAL A 136 7.35 0.19 21.01
N VAL A 137 8.04 1.21 21.51
CA VAL A 137 7.83 2.61 21.11
C VAL A 137 8.71 2.89 19.90
N VAL A 138 8.11 3.20 18.76
CA VAL A 138 8.83 3.64 17.55
C VAL A 138 8.76 5.17 17.47
N ILE A 139 9.90 5.82 17.21
CA ILE A 139 9.94 7.26 16.93
C ILE A 139 10.02 7.43 15.41
N GLU A 140 8.89 7.75 14.78
CA GLU A 140 8.85 8.24 13.40
C GLU A 140 8.65 9.76 13.44
N ASP A 141 9.44 10.51 12.65
CA ASP A 141 9.34 11.98 12.51
C ASP A 141 9.34 12.80 13.82
N GLY A 142 10.03 12.29 14.86
CA GLY A 142 10.15 12.96 16.15
C GLY A 142 8.89 12.89 17.02
N VAL A 143 7.89 12.10 16.63
CA VAL A 143 6.69 11.83 17.42
C VAL A 143 6.72 10.37 17.89
N PRO A 144 6.78 10.11 19.20
CA PRO A 144 6.73 8.75 19.71
C PRO A 144 5.34 8.16 19.42
N THR A 145 5.30 7.08 18.64
CA THR A 145 4.07 6.36 18.29
C THR A 145 4.18 4.93 18.80
N LEU A 146 3.10 4.44 19.40
CA LEU A 146 3.01 3.08 19.92
C LEU A 146 2.57 2.16 18.80
N VAL A 147 3.36 1.12 18.53
CA VAL A 147 3.03 0.10 17.53
C VAL A 147 2.85 -1.22 18.29
N PRO A 148 1.66 -1.86 18.27
CA PRO A 148 1.45 -3.12 18.95
C PRO A 148 2.28 -4.25 18.30
N GLU A 149 2.72 -5.20 19.12
CA GLU A 149 3.72 -6.22 18.76
C GLU A 149 3.27 -7.17 17.63
N ASP A 150 1.95 -7.27 17.39
CA ASP A 150 1.34 -8.04 16.32
C ASP A 150 1.51 -7.43 14.92
N GLU A 151 1.91 -6.15 14.80
CA GLU A 151 2.23 -5.51 13.52
C GLU A 151 3.64 -5.79 13.00
N PHE A 152 4.51 -6.46 13.79
CA PHE A 152 5.89 -6.74 13.38
C PHE A 152 6.08 -8.00 12.51
N ALA A 153 5.05 -8.82 12.32
CA ALA A 153 5.15 -10.11 11.61
C ALA A 153 4.33 -10.18 10.30
N GLN A 154 4.35 -9.14 9.47
CA GLN A 154 4.12 -9.27 8.02
C GLN A 154 4.62 -8.00 7.32
N GLY A 155 5.44 -8.20 6.27
CA GLY A 155 6.34 -7.18 5.73
C GLY A 155 5.72 -5.81 5.49
N ALA A 156 6.46 -4.77 5.92
CA ALA A 156 6.29 -3.36 5.63
C ALA A 156 4.89 -2.95 5.11
N PRO A 157 3.93 -2.65 5.99
CA PRO A 157 2.77 -1.89 5.60
C PRO A 157 3.25 -0.48 5.21
N GLY A 158 3.03 -0.11 3.96
CA GLY A 158 3.09 1.28 3.54
C GLY A 158 2.17 2.11 4.43
N THR A 159 2.54 3.38 4.59
CA THR A 159 1.77 4.41 5.28
C THR A 159 0.24 4.24 5.11
N PRO A 160 -0.58 4.43 6.17
CA PRO A 160 -2.04 4.39 6.08
C PRO A 160 -2.58 5.36 5.01
N GLY A 161 -2.76 4.82 3.81
CA GLY A 161 -2.94 5.59 2.59
C GLY A 161 -2.88 4.74 1.33
N GLY A 162 -3.55 3.58 1.33
CA GLY A 162 -3.86 2.80 0.13
C GLY A 162 -2.70 1.99 -0.45
N ASN A 163 -2.70 0.68 -0.19
CA ASN A 163 -1.84 -0.31 -0.86
C ASN A 163 -2.23 -0.49 -2.34
N VAL A 164 -2.20 0.58 -3.14
CA VAL A 164 -2.36 0.47 -4.58
C VAL A 164 -1.04 -0.07 -5.14
N MET A 165 -0.97 -1.39 -5.28
CA MET A 165 0.21 -2.04 -5.87
C MET A 165 0.27 -1.71 -7.36
N ALA A 166 1.33 -1.04 -7.80
CA ALA A 166 1.58 -0.85 -9.23
C ALA A 166 2.06 -2.15 -9.87
N ILE A 167 1.33 -2.66 -10.86
CA ILE A 167 1.57 -4.00 -11.45
C ILE A 167 2.03 -3.97 -12.92
N GLY A 168 2.37 -2.79 -13.47
CA GLY A 168 2.76 -2.66 -14.87
C GLY A 168 1.56 -2.68 -15.82
N LEU A 169 1.66 -3.34 -16.97
CA LEU A 169 0.62 -3.33 -18.01
C LEU A 169 -0.52 -4.32 -17.73
N PHE A 170 -1.75 -3.96 -18.08
CA PHE A 170 -2.90 -4.87 -18.00
C PHE A 170 -2.65 -6.17 -18.78
N THR A 171 -2.10 -6.09 -20.00
CA THR A 171 -1.84 -7.28 -20.83
C THR A 171 -0.81 -8.24 -20.22
N ALA A 172 0.01 -7.79 -19.28
CA ALA A 172 0.96 -8.61 -18.54
C ALA A 172 0.41 -9.11 -17.19
N ALA A 173 -0.69 -8.52 -16.71
CA ALA A 173 -1.18 -8.73 -15.35
C ALA A 173 -1.55 -10.18 -15.03
N ALA A 174 -2.04 -10.93 -16.02
CA ALA A 174 -2.37 -12.35 -15.86
C ALA A 174 -1.15 -13.24 -15.55
N GLY A 175 0.05 -12.81 -15.95
CA GLY A 175 1.31 -13.52 -15.69
C GLY A 175 1.93 -13.24 -14.32
N LEU A 176 1.33 -12.36 -13.52
CA LEU A 176 1.88 -11.95 -12.23
C LEU A 176 1.40 -12.85 -11.09
N THR A 177 2.19 -12.90 -10.01
CA THR A 177 1.75 -13.40 -8.70
C THR A 177 1.51 -12.18 -7.82
N ILE A 178 0.29 -12.01 -7.33
CA ILE A 178 -0.08 -10.89 -6.45
C ILE A 178 -0.38 -11.47 -5.08
N ALA A 179 0.28 -10.94 -4.05
CA ALA A 179 0.18 -11.44 -2.67
C ALA A 179 -1.28 -11.48 -2.19
N VAL A 180 -1.60 -12.45 -1.32
CA VAL A 180 -2.88 -12.49 -0.62
C VAL A 180 -2.96 -11.25 0.29
N GLY A 181 -4.15 -10.64 0.40
CA GLY A 181 -4.35 -9.39 1.15
C GLY A 181 -4.17 -8.10 0.32
N THR A 182 -3.70 -8.18 -0.93
CA THR A 182 -3.72 -7.02 -1.84
C THR A 182 -5.10 -6.86 -2.46
N ASP A 183 -5.88 -5.90 -2.00
CA ASP A 183 -7.26 -5.70 -2.50
C ASP A 183 -7.35 -4.74 -3.68
N ILE A 184 -6.34 -3.89 -3.88
CA ILE A 184 -6.32 -2.89 -4.93
C ILE A 184 -4.99 -2.93 -5.67
N VAL A 185 -5.05 -2.88 -6.99
CA VAL A 185 -3.87 -2.82 -7.86
C VAL A 185 -4.08 -1.77 -8.94
N GLN A 186 -2.99 -1.19 -9.45
CA GLN A 186 -3.02 -0.20 -10.51
C GLN A 186 -2.11 -0.61 -11.65
N THR A 187 -2.62 -0.51 -12.87
CA THR A 187 -1.81 -0.68 -14.07
C THR A 187 -1.20 0.66 -14.49
N SER A 188 0.01 0.63 -15.04
CA SER A 188 0.64 1.79 -15.67
C SER A 188 0.06 2.09 -17.07
N GLY A 189 -0.69 1.15 -17.64
CA GLY A 189 -1.35 1.24 -18.94
C GLY A 189 -2.04 -0.06 -19.32
N TYR A 190 -2.76 -0.07 -20.45
CA TYR A 190 -3.40 -1.28 -20.96
C TYR A 190 -2.38 -2.19 -21.67
N SER A 191 -1.97 -1.82 -22.88
CA SER A 191 -0.92 -2.49 -23.67
C SER A 191 0.33 -1.63 -23.86
N VAL A 192 0.24 -0.33 -23.54
CA VAL A 192 1.34 0.65 -23.62
C VAL A 192 1.34 1.49 -22.35
N ALA A 193 2.50 1.63 -21.71
CA ALA A 193 2.61 2.43 -20.49
C ALA A 193 2.20 3.89 -20.73
N GLY A 194 1.49 4.48 -19.78
CA GLY A 194 0.91 5.82 -19.87
C GLY A 194 -0.41 5.90 -20.65
N LYS A 195 -0.86 4.83 -21.30
CA LYS A 195 -2.16 4.78 -22.02
C LYS A 195 -3.09 3.75 -21.40
N GLY A 196 -4.23 4.19 -20.89
CA GLY A 196 -5.21 3.30 -20.28
C GLY A 196 -4.79 2.75 -18.92
N HIS A 197 -4.11 3.57 -18.12
CA HIS A 197 -3.88 3.22 -16.71
C HIS A 197 -5.24 3.07 -16.01
N ALA A 198 -5.37 2.09 -15.13
CA ALA A 198 -6.61 1.86 -14.41
C ALA A 198 -6.35 1.22 -13.05
N ILE A 199 -7.27 1.47 -12.12
CA ILE A 199 -7.35 0.81 -10.82
C ILE A 199 -8.23 -0.44 -10.95
N TYR A 200 -7.82 -1.55 -10.35
CA TYR A 200 -8.55 -2.82 -10.29
C TYR A 200 -8.74 -3.25 -8.84
N LEU A 201 -9.88 -3.86 -8.57
CA LEU A 201 -10.26 -4.38 -7.25
C LEU A 201 -10.23 -5.90 -7.28
N ALA A 202 -9.67 -6.50 -6.24
CA ALA A 202 -9.78 -7.94 -6.02
C ALA A 202 -11.25 -8.32 -5.83
N ASP A 203 -11.69 -9.33 -6.56
CA ASP A 203 -13.07 -9.82 -6.50
C ASP A 203 -13.10 -11.34 -6.64
N ALA A 204 -13.67 -12.01 -5.65
CA ALA A 204 -13.80 -13.46 -5.62
C ALA A 204 -14.72 -14.01 -6.72
N VAL A 205 -15.60 -13.18 -7.29
CA VAL A 205 -16.48 -13.56 -8.42
C VAL A 205 -15.72 -13.63 -9.76
N VAL A 206 -14.54 -13.01 -9.84
CA VAL A 206 -13.72 -13.00 -11.06
C VAL A 206 -12.98 -14.33 -11.21
N ASP A 207 -13.68 -15.32 -11.76
CA ASP A 207 -13.16 -16.62 -12.12
C ASP A 207 -12.69 -16.68 -13.59
N ALA A 208 -12.27 -17.87 -14.06
CA ALA A 208 -11.81 -18.02 -15.44
C ALA A 208 -12.91 -17.77 -16.48
N ALA A 209 -14.16 -18.10 -16.15
CA ALA A 209 -15.30 -17.86 -17.04
C ALA A 209 -15.61 -16.37 -17.12
N TYR A 210 -15.54 -15.66 -16.00
CA TYR A 210 -15.68 -14.21 -15.93
C TYR A 210 -14.64 -13.51 -16.81
N VAL A 211 -13.35 -13.87 -16.68
CA VAL A 211 -12.28 -13.28 -17.51
C VAL A 211 -12.48 -13.60 -19.00
N THR A 212 -12.92 -14.83 -19.33
CA THR A 212 -13.23 -15.20 -20.72
C THR A 212 -14.36 -14.36 -21.30
N ALA A 213 -15.39 -14.07 -20.50
CA ALA A 213 -16.51 -13.24 -20.90
C ALA A 213 -16.17 -11.73 -20.92
N ASN A 214 -15.14 -11.31 -20.19
CA ASN A 214 -14.76 -9.91 -20.03
C ASN A 214 -13.23 -9.68 -20.09
N PRO A 215 -12.55 -10.05 -21.18
CA PRO A 215 -11.09 -10.11 -21.25
C PRO A 215 -10.38 -8.75 -21.23
N ARG A 216 -11.14 -7.64 -21.36
CA ARG A 216 -10.63 -6.27 -21.38
C ARG A 216 -10.86 -5.50 -20.08
N GLU A 217 -11.63 -6.06 -19.14
CA GLU A 217 -11.99 -5.39 -17.88
C GLU A 217 -11.44 -6.13 -16.66
N ALA A 218 -11.08 -7.40 -16.81
CA ALA A 218 -10.70 -8.27 -15.71
C ALA A 218 -9.57 -9.22 -16.11
N PHE A 219 -8.80 -9.64 -15.12
CA PHE A 219 -7.74 -10.64 -15.29
C PHE A 219 -7.65 -11.54 -14.06
N ARG A 220 -7.00 -12.69 -14.24
CA ARG A 220 -6.62 -13.59 -13.16
C ARG A 220 -5.12 -13.78 -13.12
N THR A 221 -4.56 -13.65 -11.93
CA THR A 221 -3.13 -13.83 -11.68
C THR A 221 -2.75 -15.32 -11.70
N VAL A 222 -1.44 -15.62 -11.75
CA VAL A 222 -0.92 -17.00 -11.76
C VAL A 222 -1.33 -17.77 -10.50
N ASN A 223 -1.40 -17.10 -9.35
CA ASN A 223 -1.91 -17.68 -8.10
C ASN A 223 -3.45 -17.68 -8.00
N GLY A 224 -4.16 -17.42 -9.10
CA GLY A 224 -5.60 -17.63 -9.22
C GLY A 224 -6.49 -16.51 -8.69
N ARG A 225 -5.93 -15.38 -8.24
CA ARG A 225 -6.72 -14.23 -7.75
C ARG A 225 -7.34 -13.48 -8.93
N GLY A 226 -8.61 -13.14 -8.80
CA GLY A 226 -9.35 -12.37 -9.79
C GLY A 226 -9.40 -10.89 -9.47
N PHE A 227 -9.22 -10.06 -10.49
CA PHE A 227 -9.29 -8.61 -10.39
C PHE A 227 -10.17 -8.05 -11.50
N ARG A 228 -11.06 -7.13 -11.17
CA ARG A 228 -11.90 -6.38 -12.13
C ARG A 228 -11.64 -4.89 -12.03
N ILE A 229 -11.82 -4.16 -13.12
CA ILE A 229 -11.64 -2.72 -13.14
C ILE A 229 -12.56 -2.03 -12.12
N SER A 230 -12.03 -1.07 -11.38
CA SER A 230 -12.79 -0.25 -10.44
C SER A 230 -13.68 0.74 -11.19
N MET A 231 -14.92 0.94 -10.73
CA MET A 231 -15.78 2.03 -11.23
C MET A 231 -15.71 3.29 -10.35
N GLN A 232 -14.96 3.26 -9.26
CA GLN A 232 -14.69 4.44 -8.42
C GLN A 232 -13.56 5.29 -9.00
N GLN A 233 -13.47 5.36 -10.33
CA GLN A 233 -12.50 6.15 -11.08
C GLN A 233 -13.18 6.68 -12.33
N GLN A 234 -12.52 7.63 -13.01
CA GLN A 234 -13.00 8.13 -14.28
C GLN A 234 -12.79 7.09 -15.39
N VAL A 235 -13.83 6.29 -15.65
CA VAL A 235 -13.81 5.22 -16.64
C VAL A 235 -13.61 5.82 -18.03
N ASN A 236 -12.61 5.32 -18.76
CA ASN A 236 -12.35 5.76 -20.12
C ASN A 236 -11.99 4.60 -21.04
N VAL A 237 -12.22 4.79 -22.35
CA VAL A 237 -12.07 3.72 -23.34
C VAL A 237 -10.63 3.19 -23.49
N LEU A 238 -9.62 4.00 -23.15
CA LEU A 238 -8.22 3.56 -23.21
C LEU A 238 -7.94 2.49 -22.15
N MET A 239 -8.65 2.51 -21.02
CA MET A 239 -8.56 1.47 -19.97
C MET A 239 -8.98 0.09 -20.48
N PHE A 240 -9.71 0.01 -21.60
CA PHE A 240 -10.16 -1.23 -22.24
C PHE A 240 -9.35 -1.54 -23.51
N GLY A 241 -8.25 -0.82 -23.74
CA GLY A 241 -7.29 -1.10 -24.79
C GLY A 241 -7.56 -0.42 -26.14
N ALA A 242 -8.32 0.66 -26.18
CA ALA A 242 -8.36 1.52 -27.36
C ALA A 242 -6.99 2.18 -27.61
N VAL A 243 -6.61 2.29 -28.87
CA VAL A 243 -5.32 2.81 -29.35
C VAL A 243 -5.42 4.26 -29.80
N ALA A 244 -6.57 4.66 -30.37
CA ALA A 244 -6.87 6.01 -30.82
C ALA A 244 -5.91 6.55 -31.90
N ASN A 245 -5.53 5.70 -32.86
CA ASN A 245 -4.56 6.01 -33.90
C ASN A 245 -5.13 6.05 -35.33
N ASN A 246 -6.46 6.04 -35.49
CA ASN A 246 -7.16 6.03 -36.77
C ASN A 246 -6.92 4.80 -37.67
N VAL A 247 -6.30 3.75 -37.14
CA VAL A 247 -5.92 2.55 -37.90
C VAL A 247 -6.40 1.28 -37.21
N ALA A 248 -6.14 1.15 -35.91
CA ALA A 248 -6.61 0.02 -35.12
C ALA A 248 -8.13 0.13 -34.91
N ASP A 249 -8.82 -1.01 -34.97
CA ASP A 249 -10.23 -1.07 -34.63
C ASP A 249 -10.41 -0.98 -33.11
N ASP A 250 -10.96 0.16 -32.67
CA ASP A 250 -11.19 0.49 -31.28
C ASP A 250 -12.58 0.01 -30.81
N LEU A 251 -13.45 -0.48 -31.71
CA LEU A 251 -14.82 -0.90 -31.37
C LEU A 251 -14.88 -1.91 -30.22
N PRO A 252 -14.03 -2.97 -30.17
CA PRO A 252 -14.07 -3.92 -29.06
C PRO A 252 -13.75 -3.29 -27.68
N ALA A 253 -12.98 -2.19 -27.64
CA ALA A 253 -12.70 -1.47 -26.41
C ALA A 253 -13.91 -0.63 -25.96
N PHE A 254 -14.62 0.00 -26.91
CA PHE A 254 -15.88 0.69 -26.61
C PHE A 254 -16.95 -0.27 -26.08
N GLU A 255 -17.16 -1.40 -26.75
CA GLU A 255 -18.14 -2.40 -26.32
C GLU A 255 -17.83 -2.94 -24.92
N ALA A 256 -16.54 -3.20 -24.64
CA ALA A 256 -16.12 -3.63 -23.31
C ALA A 256 -16.37 -2.56 -22.24
N MET A 257 -16.06 -1.28 -22.52
CA MET A 257 -16.36 -0.17 -21.61
C MET A 257 -17.85 -0.06 -21.32
N LEU A 258 -18.69 -0.08 -22.36
CA LEU A 258 -20.14 0.02 -22.24
C LEU A 258 -20.74 -1.15 -21.46
N LYS A 259 -20.22 -2.36 -21.67
CA LYS A 259 -20.60 -3.55 -20.89
C LYS A 259 -20.21 -3.40 -19.42
N ALA A 260 -19.00 -2.93 -19.15
CA ALA A 260 -18.48 -2.77 -17.79
C ALA A 260 -19.31 -1.77 -16.96
N VAL A 261 -19.61 -0.59 -17.53
CA VAL A 261 -20.44 0.41 -16.83
C VAL A 261 -21.90 -0.03 -16.70
N LYS A 262 -22.44 -0.79 -17.67
CA LYS A 262 -23.79 -1.36 -17.60
C LYS A 262 -23.92 -2.33 -16.44
N ASN A 263 -22.92 -3.18 -16.22
CA ASN A 263 -22.93 -4.13 -15.11
C ASN A 263 -22.96 -3.45 -13.74
N GLN A 264 -22.51 -2.19 -13.67
CA GLN A 264 -22.34 -1.42 -12.44
C GLN A 264 -23.43 -0.39 -12.20
N ALA A 265 -24.36 -0.25 -13.15
CA ALA A 265 -25.46 0.68 -12.97
C ALA A 265 -26.29 0.26 -11.75
N VAL A 266 -26.48 1.21 -10.83
CA VAL A 266 -27.12 0.96 -9.54
C VAL A 266 -28.56 0.52 -9.82
N THR A 267 -28.91 -0.68 -9.41
CA THR A 267 -30.32 -1.08 -9.33
C THR A 267 -30.89 -0.33 -8.14
N THR A 268 -31.51 0.82 -8.38
CA THR A 268 -32.17 1.63 -7.34
C THR A 268 -33.35 0.86 -6.74
N GLY A 269 -33.08 -0.10 -5.85
CA GLY A 269 -34.03 -0.78 -4.94
C GLY A 269 -35.23 -1.52 -5.55
N ASP A 270 -35.53 -1.29 -6.81
CA ASP A 270 -36.68 -1.78 -7.53
C ASP A 270 -36.18 -2.34 -8.85
N GLU A 271 -35.91 -3.65 -8.86
CA GLU A 271 -35.48 -4.39 -10.06
C GLU A 271 -36.52 -4.29 -11.19
N THR A 272 -37.76 -3.86 -10.90
CA THR A 272 -38.80 -3.62 -11.91
C THR A 272 -38.72 -2.23 -12.54
N ASN A 273 -37.99 -1.29 -11.92
CA ASN A 273 -37.79 0.07 -12.41
C ASN A 273 -36.40 0.23 -13.04
N ILE A 274 -36.18 -0.51 -14.12
CA ILE A 274 -35.04 -0.37 -15.04
C ILE A 274 -34.94 1.04 -15.66
N TYR A 275 -35.94 1.90 -15.45
CA TYR A 275 -36.07 3.22 -16.07
C TYR A 275 -35.13 4.31 -15.53
N TYR A 276 -34.29 4.03 -14.52
CA TYR A 276 -33.36 5.01 -13.96
C TYR A 276 -31.96 4.46 -13.68
N ARG A 277 -31.51 3.46 -14.45
CA ARG A 277 -30.14 2.94 -14.34
C ARG A 277 -29.15 3.95 -14.94
N ALA A 278 -28.81 4.98 -14.17
CA ALA A 278 -27.72 5.89 -14.49
C ALA A 278 -26.40 5.11 -14.39
N VAL A 279 -25.74 4.91 -15.53
CA VAL A 279 -24.38 4.36 -15.57
C VAL A 279 -23.37 5.47 -15.27
N PRO A 280 -22.18 5.14 -14.72
CA PRO A 280 -21.08 6.09 -14.66
C PRO A 280 -20.75 6.70 -16.03
N PRO A 281 -20.36 7.99 -16.11
CA PRO A 281 -19.93 8.60 -17.36
C PRO A 281 -18.76 7.85 -18.01
N CYS A 282 -18.86 7.66 -19.31
CA CYS A 282 -17.89 6.99 -20.15
C CYS A 282 -17.04 8.04 -20.88
N HIS A 283 -15.80 8.23 -20.44
CA HIS A 283 -14.93 9.22 -21.06
C HIS A 283 -14.22 8.66 -22.29
N VAL A 284 -14.16 9.49 -23.32
CA VAL A 284 -13.47 9.18 -24.57
C VAL A 284 -12.40 10.25 -24.77
N PRO A 285 -11.16 10.01 -24.28
CA PRO A 285 -10.09 11.00 -24.34
C PRO A 285 -9.78 11.43 -25.78
N ALA A 286 -9.06 12.55 -25.93
CA ALA A 286 -8.63 13.07 -27.22
C ALA A 286 -7.93 11.98 -28.08
N GLY A 287 -8.31 11.87 -29.35
CA GLY A 287 -7.77 10.85 -30.24
C GLY A 287 -8.67 10.58 -31.44
N LEU A 288 -8.13 9.84 -32.40
CA LEU A 288 -8.86 9.39 -33.59
C LEU A 288 -9.15 7.90 -33.45
N TYR A 289 -10.40 7.56 -33.17
CA TYR A 289 -10.84 6.18 -32.94
C TYR A 289 -11.47 5.65 -34.21
N TYR A 290 -10.98 4.52 -34.73
CA TYR A 290 -11.61 3.84 -35.85
C TYR A 290 -12.54 2.74 -35.34
N LEU A 291 -13.78 2.73 -35.82
CA LEU A 291 -14.81 1.77 -35.43
C LEU A 291 -15.25 1.01 -36.68
N SER A 292 -14.96 -0.28 -36.73
CA SER A 292 -15.24 -1.12 -37.90
C SER A 292 -16.73 -1.38 -38.15
N ASN A 293 -17.57 -1.20 -37.13
CA ASN A 293 -19.01 -1.44 -37.16
C ASN A 293 -19.78 -0.42 -36.29
N THR A 294 -21.10 -0.57 -36.24
CA THR A 294 -22.02 0.33 -35.53
C THR A 294 -21.77 0.22 -34.03
N LEU A 295 -21.59 1.36 -33.37
CA LEU A 295 -21.54 1.42 -31.91
C LEU A 295 -22.97 1.39 -31.37
N GLU A 296 -23.34 0.28 -30.74
CA GLU A 296 -24.67 0.03 -30.21
C GLU A 296 -24.78 0.50 -28.75
N LEU A 297 -25.58 1.54 -28.49
CA LEU A 297 -25.92 2.01 -27.15
C LEU A 297 -27.26 1.39 -26.75
N GLN A 298 -27.20 0.18 -26.20
CA GLN A 298 -28.37 -0.65 -25.86
C GLN A 298 -28.45 -1.02 -24.38
N ASP A 299 -29.66 -1.31 -23.89
CA ASP A 299 -29.96 -1.83 -22.55
C ASP A 299 -29.60 -0.93 -21.35
N ALA A 300 -29.13 0.29 -21.57
CA ALA A 300 -28.85 1.28 -20.53
C ALA A 300 -28.82 2.70 -21.10
N SER A 301 -28.82 3.70 -20.21
CA SER A 301 -28.66 5.11 -20.58
C SER A 301 -27.20 5.51 -20.44
N TYR A 302 -26.48 5.55 -21.55
CA TYR A 302 -25.06 5.85 -21.55
C TYR A 302 -24.81 7.34 -21.60
N HIS A 303 -23.74 7.79 -20.93
CA HIS A 303 -23.22 9.14 -21.05
C HIS A 303 -21.80 9.09 -21.63
N LEU A 304 -21.66 9.35 -22.93
CA LEU A 304 -20.38 9.39 -23.63
C LEU A 304 -19.84 10.83 -23.66
N ILE A 305 -18.67 11.06 -23.07
CA ILE A 305 -18.06 12.39 -22.95
C ILE A 305 -16.70 12.40 -23.65
N GLY A 306 -16.61 13.11 -24.77
CA GLY A 306 -15.35 13.38 -25.47
C GLY A 306 -14.52 14.49 -24.82
N ALA A 307 -13.30 14.71 -25.33
CA ALA A 307 -12.37 15.72 -24.84
C ALA A 307 -12.62 17.15 -25.37
N GLY A 308 -13.73 17.36 -26.09
CA GLY A 308 -14.12 18.65 -26.66
C GLY A 308 -13.86 18.75 -28.17
N PHE A 309 -14.43 19.78 -28.80
CA PHE A 309 -14.06 20.18 -30.16
C PHE A 309 -12.83 21.05 -30.11
N ALA A 310 -11.90 20.77 -31.01
CA ALA A 310 -10.80 21.67 -31.29
C ALA A 310 -11.34 22.94 -31.94
N ALA A 311 -11.73 23.92 -31.12
CA ALA A 311 -12.00 25.27 -31.56
C ALA A 311 -11.09 26.23 -30.77
N GLN A 312 -10.10 26.77 -31.48
CA GLN A 312 -9.19 27.89 -31.17
C GLN A 312 -7.87 27.61 -30.42
N ASN A 313 -7.74 26.62 -29.53
CA ASN A 313 -6.53 26.49 -28.68
C ASN A 313 -5.63 25.26 -28.94
N GLY A 314 -5.74 24.60 -30.10
CA GLY A 314 -4.80 23.53 -30.49
C GLY A 314 -4.92 22.19 -29.75
N GLY A 315 -5.99 21.98 -28.96
CA GLY A 315 -6.28 20.67 -28.38
C GLY A 315 -6.72 19.65 -29.44
N ASN A 316 -6.30 18.39 -29.30
CA ASN A 316 -6.77 17.30 -30.17
C ASN A 316 -8.21 16.92 -29.79
N PRO A 317 -9.17 16.90 -30.73
CA PRO A 317 -10.54 16.52 -30.42
C PRO A 317 -10.67 15.00 -30.28
N THR A 318 -11.79 14.56 -29.69
CA THR A 318 -12.24 13.17 -29.81
C THR A 318 -12.96 13.00 -31.13
N VAL A 319 -12.41 12.16 -32.02
CA VAL A 319 -13.01 11.85 -33.33
C VAL A 319 -13.33 10.37 -33.39
N LEU A 320 -14.61 10.04 -33.56
CA LEU A 320 -15.05 8.70 -33.90
C LEU A 320 -15.19 8.60 -35.41
N ARG A 321 -14.39 7.74 -36.02
CA ARG A 321 -14.41 7.45 -37.44
C ARG A 321 -15.01 6.07 -37.66
N PHE A 322 -16.04 5.98 -38.48
CA PHE A 322 -16.68 4.71 -38.80
C PHE A 322 -16.29 4.24 -40.20
N ALA A 323 -16.20 2.92 -40.36
CA ALA A 323 -16.04 2.30 -41.67
C ALA A 323 -17.19 2.70 -42.62
N ALA A 324 -16.94 2.71 -43.93
CA ALA A 324 -17.95 3.06 -44.92
C ALA A 324 -19.12 2.05 -44.91
N GLY A 325 -20.35 2.54 -45.05
CA GLY A 325 -21.58 1.73 -45.05
C GLY A 325 -22.09 1.36 -43.67
N VAL A 326 -21.50 1.92 -42.60
CA VAL A 326 -21.88 1.65 -41.21
C VAL A 326 -22.77 2.78 -40.69
N THR A 327 -23.80 2.43 -39.90
CA THR A 327 -24.75 3.41 -39.33
C THR A 327 -24.09 4.43 -38.40
N GLY A 328 -22.86 4.20 -37.94
CA GLY A 328 -22.16 5.04 -36.98
C GLY A 328 -22.50 4.65 -35.55
N ILE A 329 -23.26 5.51 -34.86
CA ILE A 329 -23.80 5.23 -33.53
C ILE A 329 -25.30 4.97 -33.65
N ARG A 330 -25.77 3.93 -32.94
CA ARG A 330 -27.19 3.63 -32.83
C ARG A 330 -27.59 3.61 -31.36
N VAL A 331 -28.57 4.45 -31.03
CA VAL A 331 -29.11 4.55 -29.66
C VAL A 331 -30.45 3.86 -29.61
N HIS A 332 -30.54 2.79 -28.80
CA HIS A 332 -31.76 2.02 -28.62
C HIS A 332 -32.58 2.54 -27.45
N SER A 333 -33.87 2.22 -27.45
CA SER A 333 -34.66 2.23 -26.22
C SER A 333 -34.26 1.03 -25.36
N ILE A 334 -34.44 1.13 -24.04
CA ILE A 334 -34.05 0.06 -23.09
C ILE A 334 -34.78 -1.27 -23.34
N ASP A 335 -35.90 -1.23 -24.07
CA ASP A 335 -36.80 -2.34 -24.37
C ASP A 335 -36.77 -2.79 -25.85
N THR A 336 -35.93 -2.19 -26.69
CA THR A 336 -35.82 -2.56 -28.11
C THR A 336 -34.61 -3.43 -28.38
N LEU A 337 -34.85 -4.66 -28.85
CA LEU A 337 -33.83 -5.59 -29.34
C LEU A 337 -33.89 -5.65 -30.88
N GLY A 338 -32.83 -5.20 -31.56
CA GLY A 338 -32.65 -5.39 -32.99
C GLY A 338 -33.14 -4.24 -33.89
N GLU A 339 -33.14 -4.47 -35.21
CA GLU A 339 -33.22 -3.37 -36.18
C GLU A 339 -34.61 -2.71 -36.31
N ASP A 340 -35.71 -3.35 -35.90
CA ASP A 340 -37.08 -2.88 -36.20
C ASP A 340 -38.14 -3.01 -35.07
N SER A 341 -37.74 -3.32 -33.83
CA SER A 341 -38.69 -3.36 -32.72
C SER A 341 -39.09 -1.93 -32.29
N LYS A 342 -40.40 -1.65 -32.22
CA LYS A 342 -40.94 -0.40 -31.66
C LYS A 342 -40.95 -0.46 -30.13
N PRO A 343 -40.52 0.60 -29.41
CA PRO A 343 -40.60 0.61 -27.95
C PRO A 343 -42.06 0.53 -27.48
N ALA A 344 -42.30 -0.26 -26.44
CA ALA A 344 -43.61 -0.55 -25.88
C ALA A 344 -44.13 0.60 -25.00
N GLY A 345 -44.24 1.81 -25.56
CA GLY A 345 -45.11 2.87 -25.02
C GLY A 345 -44.67 3.58 -23.73
N ILE A 346 -43.39 3.53 -23.35
CA ILE A 346 -42.90 4.09 -22.08
C ILE A 346 -41.89 5.22 -22.36
N SER A 347 -41.93 6.29 -21.56
CA SER A 347 -41.04 7.47 -21.68
C SER A 347 -39.57 7.04 -21.68
N ALA A 348 -38.92 7.19 -22.83
CA ALA A 348 -37.55 6.74 -23.06
C ALA A 348 -36.55 7.49 -22.17
N ILE A 349 -35.72 6.74 -21.46
CA ILE A 349 -34.47 7.24 -20.90
C ILE A 349 -33.50 7.43 -22.07
N GLY A 350 -32.80 8.56 -22.13
CA GLY A 350 -31.91 8.86 -23.22
C GLY A 350 -30.44 8.63 -22.92
N SER A 351 -29.68 8.22 -23.93
CA SER A 351 -28.22 8.35 -23.87
C SER A 351 -27.82 9.80 -24.14
N GLN A 352 -26.76 10.25 -23.49
CA GLN A 352 -26.16 11.55 -23.70
C GLN A 352 -24.83 11.37 -24.43
N ILE A 353 -24.64 12.14 -25.49
CA ILE A 353 -23.38 12.16 -26.23
C ILE A 353 -22.92 13.61 -26.24
N GLU A 354 -21.75 13.84 -25.66
CA GLU A 354 -21.18 15.16 -25.46
C GLU A 354 -19.76 15.22 -26.04
N ASN A 355 -19.41 16.33 -26.69
CA ASN A 355 -18.02 16.67 -26.99
C ASN A 355 -17.30 15.69 -27.94
N ILE A 356 -18.04 15.03 -28.84
CA ILE A 356 -17.52 14.06 -29.79
C ILE A 356 -17.77 14.52 -31.23
N LYS A 357 -16.71 14.48 -32.06
CA LYS A 357 -16.82 14.64 -33.50
C LYS A 357 -17.06 13.30 -34.17
N LEU A 358 -18.03 13.24 -35.09
CA LEU A 358 -18.31 12.05 -35.88
C LEU A 358 -17.75 12.22 -37.29
N ASN A 359 -17.08 11.19 -37.80
CA ASN A 359 -16.56 11.15 -39.16
C ASN A 359 -16.90 9.81 -39.80
N THR A 360 -17.25 9.83 -41.07
CA THR A 360 -17.58 8.62 -41.84
C THR A 360 -16.66 8.54 -43.04
N ASP A 361 -16.22 7.34 -43.38
CA ASP A 361 -15.36 7.10 -44.55
C ASP A 361 -16.06 7.22 -45.91
N GLY A 362 -17.35 7.57 -45.93
CA GLY A 362 -18.12 7.74 -47.14
C GLY A 362 -17.51 8.79 -48.07
N ALA A 363 -17.12 8.35 -49.26
CA ALA A 363 -16.87 9.26 -50.38
C ALA A 363 -18.14 10.10 -50.64
N ALA A 364 -17.97 11.39 -50.93
CA ALA A 364 -19.07 12.28 -51.32
C ALA A 364 -19.87 11.63 -52.47
N GLY A 365 -21.01 11.00 -52.16
CA GLY A 365 -21.83 10.24 -53.12
C GLY A 365 -22.39 8.90 -52.64
N SER A 366 -22.01 8.38 -51.46
CA SER A 366 -22.67 7.20 -50.85
C SER A 366 -24.14 7.51 -50.50
N THR A 367 -25.08 6.71 -51.00
CA THR A 367 -26.53 6.79 -50.66
C THR A 367 -26.91 5.83 -49.53
N THR A 368 -25.97 4.97 -49.12
CA THR A 368 -26.08 4.11 -47.95
C THR A 368 -25.95 4.97 -46.70
N ALA A 369 -26.81 4.71 -45.70
CA ALA A 369 -26.97 5.54 -44.51
C ALA A 369 -25.72 5.54 -43.61
N ASP A 370 -24.73 6.35 -43.98
CA ASP A 370 -23.59 6.73 -43.17
C ASP A 370 -24.05 7.86 -42.23
N GLY A 371 -24.01 7.68 -40.89
CA GLY A 371 -24.44 8.78 -40.00
C GLY A 371 -24.73 8.45 -38.54
N PHE A 372 -25.92 8.86 -38.06
CA PHE A 372 -26.35 8.76 -36.67
C PHE A 372 -27.82 8.31 -36.64
N ARG A 373 -28.13 7.17 -36.00
CA ARG A 373 -29.52 6.66 -35.91
C ARG A 373 -30.03 6.74 -34.48
N ILE A 374 -30.89 7.73 -34.25
CA ILE A 374 -31.59 7.96 -32.97
C ILE A 374 -32.87 7.14 -32.95
N ARG A 375 -33.01 6.19 -32.02
CA ARG A 375 -34.26 5.43 -31.83
C ARG A 375 -34.86 5.59 -30.43
N ALA A 376 -34.17 6.31 -29.56
CA ALA A 376 -34.64 6.70 -28.23
C ALA A 376 -34.39 8.19 -28.02
N MET A 377 -34.81 8.72 -26.87
CA MET A 377 -34.42 10.08 -26.48
C MET A 377 -32.89 10.17 -26.48
N THR A 378 -32.31 11.21 -27.06
CA THR A 378 -30.85 11.38 -27.09
C THR A 378 -30.54 12.86 -26.99
N PHE A 379 -29.63 13.21 -26.08
CA PHE A 379 -29.13 14.58 -25.98
C PHE A 379 -27.78 14.65 -26.67
N LEU A 380 -27.71 15.47 -27.72
CA LEU A 380 -26.48 15.82 -28.40
C LEU A 380 -26.04 17.19 -27.90
N ILE A 381 -24.95 17.24 -27.14
CA ILE A 381 -24.45 18.47 -26.54
C ILE A 381 -23.07 18.72 -27.11
N ASN A 382 -22.91 19.78 -27.91
CA ASN A 382 -21.69 20.01 -28.67
C ASN A 382 -21.31 18.72 -29.43
N CYS A 383 -21.94 18.45 -30.57
CA CYS A 383 -21.56 17.36 -31.46
C CYS A 383 -21.41 17.96 -32.86
N SER A 384 -20.33 17.60 -33.58
CA SER A 384 -20.03 18.18 -34.90
C SER A 384 -19.73 17.14 -35.95
#